data_AF-A0A7T6Z0D6-F1
#
_entry.id   AF-A0A7T6Z0D6-F1
#
_cell.length_a   1.000
_cell.length_b   1.000
_cell.length_c   1.000
_cell.angle_alpha   90.00
_cell.angle_beta   90.00
_cell.angle_gamma   90.00
#
_symmetry.space_group_name_H-M   'P 1'
#
loop_
_entity.id
_entity.type
_entity.pdbx_description
1 polymer ?
#
loop_
_entity_poly.entity_id
_entity_poly.type
_entity_poly.pdbx_seq_one_letter_code
_entity_poly.pdbx_strand_id
1 'polypeptide(L)'
;MNNSSFKYLKAVFYGCFSPLDVFLEIFQKKDIEITEEEVRKHMGYQNWDRNQAISKLERFAMLWKEKYGQYPKTKDVDELYADFEPALLSISSKPSV
;
A
#
# COMPACT_ATOMS: atom_id res chain seq x y z
N MET A 1 -14.54 -30.22 1.54
CA MET A 1 -15.10 -29.05 2.21
C MET A 1 -13.95 -28.23 2.79
N ASN A 2 -13.47 -27.34 1.93
CA ASN A 2 -12.99 -25.97 2.16
C ASN A 2 -12.21 -25.72 3.46
N ASN A 3 -10.91 -25.45 3.32
CA ASN A 3 -10.42 -24.09 3.54
C ASN A 3 -9.10 -23.91 2.80
N SER A 4 -9.22 -23.26 1.66
CA SER A 4 -8.13 -22.70 0.89
C SER A 4 -7.32 -21.69 1.71
N SER A 5 -6.10 -21.46 1.24
CA SER A 5 -5.42 -20.16 1.35
C SER A 5 -4.69 -19.85 2.64
N PHE A 6 -3.68 -20.67 2.97
CA PHE A 6 -2.52 -20.19 3.73
C PHE A 6 -1.24 -20.71 3.09
N LYS A 7 -0.85 -20.15 1.94
CA LYS A 7 0.47 -20.39 1.34
C LYS A 7 0.89 -19.29 0.36
N TYR A 8 0.80 -18.03 0.79
CA TYR A 8 1.58 -16.95 0.17
C TYR A 8 2.60 -16.45 1.20
N LEU A 9 3.46 -17.36 1.64
CA LEU A 9 4.68 -16.99 2.35
C LEU A 9 5.72 -16.57 1.29
N LYS A 10 6.04 -15.27 1.32
CA LYS A 10 7.36 -14.69 1.07
C LYS A 10 7.92 -14.82 -0.35
N ALA A 11 7.98 -13.67 -1.04
CA ALA A 11 9.24 -13.07 -1.49
C ALA A 11 8.97 -11.96 -2.52
N VAL A 12 8.53 -10.79 -2.06
CA VAL A 12 8.69 -9.56 -2.84
C VAL A 12 10.01 -8.96 -2.35
N PHE A 13 11.12 -9.55 -2.79
CA PHE A 13 12.45 -8.96 -2.65
C PHE A 13 12.69 -8.09 -3.89
N TYR A 14 12.15 -6.88 -3.90
CA TYR A 14 12.51 -5.92 -4.93
C TYR A 14 13.75 -5.16 -4.47
N GLY A 15 14.91 -5.62 -4.97
CA GLY A 15 16.23 -5.01 -4.78
C GLY A 15 16.42 -3.69 -5.52
N CYS A 16 15.39 -2.84 -5.60
CA CYS A 16 15.50 -1.49 -6.15
C CYS A 16 14.49 -0.62 -5.39
N PHE A 17 14.97 0.23 -4.48
CA PHE A 17 14.14 1.14 -3.68
C PHE A 17 13.32 2.03 -4.60
N SER A 18 12.08 1.62 -4.86
CA SER A 18 11.14 2.31 -5.72
C SER A 18 10.13 3.05 -4.86
N PRO A 19 9.56 4.18 -5.34
CA PRO A 19 8.40 4.80 -4.71
C PRO A 19 7.25 3.81 -4.46
N LEU A 20 7.19 2.71 -5.22
CA LEU A 20 6.25 1.59 -5.03
C LEU A 20 6.43 0.88 -3.69
N ASP A 21 7.68 0.63 -3.27
CA ASP A 21 7.98 -0.11 -2.04
C ASP A 21 7.48 0.66 -0.81
N VAL A 22 7.51 1.99 -0.87
CA VAL A 22 6.99 2.86 0.19
C VAL A 22 5.48 2.68 0.36
N PHE A 23 4.73 2.52 -0.73
CA PHE A 23 3.30 2.19 -0.63
C PHE A 23 3.14 0.84 0.07
N LEU A 24 3.81 -0.21 -0.42
CA LEU A 24 3.72 -1.54 0.18
C LEU A 24 4.03 -1.51 1.69
N GLU A 25 5.11 -0.83 2.09
CA GLU A 25 5.54 -0.74 3.49
C GLU A 25 4.49 -0.06 4.37
N ILE A 26 3.86 1.02 3.90
CA ILE A 26 2.86 1.76 4.68
C ILE A 26 1.57 0.95 4.83
N PHE A 27 1.12 0.31 3.76
CA PHE A 27 -0.04 -0.57 3.83
C PHE A 27 0.27 -1.80 4.71
N GLN A 28 1.47 -2.35 4.63
CA GLN A 28 1.92 -3.44 5.51
C GLN A 28 2.01 -3.00 6.97
N LYS A 29 2.42 -1.76 7.27
CA LYS A 29 2.36 -1.18 8.64
C LYS A 29 0.92 -1.09 9.14
N LYS A 30 -0.04 -0.88 8.24
CA LYS A 30 -1.47 -0.97 8.54
C LYS A 30 -2.00 -2.40 8.41
N ASP A 31 -1.15 -3.43 8.35
CA ASP A 31 -1.48 -4.86 8.23
C ASP A 31 -2.46 -5.15 7.09
N ILE A 32 -2.28 -4.44 5.98
CA ILE A 32 -3.03 -4.63 4.75
C ILE A 32 -2.06 -5.02 3.66
N GLU A 33 -2.24 -6.23 3.14
CA GLU A 33 -1.42 -6.76 2.06
C GLU A 33 -1.95 -6.29 0.69
N ILE A 34 -1.23 -5.35 0.09
CA ILE A 34 -1.43 -4.94 -1.30
C ILE A 34 -0.31 -5.47 -2.20
N THR A 35 -0.60 -5.60 -3.48
CA THR A 35 0.38 -6.09 -4.47
C THR A 35 0.97 -4.95 -5.29
N GLU A 36 2.23 -5.09 -5.70
CA GLU A 36 2.86 -4.13 -6.60
C GLU A 36 2.11 -3.95 -7.90
N GLU A 37 1.52 -5.00 -8.45
CA GLU A 37 0.75 -4.92 -9.70
C GLU A 37 -0.45 -3.99 -9.56
N GLU A 38 -1.14 -4.01 -8.42
CA GLU A 38 -2.26 -3.11 -8.12
C GLU A 38 -1.77 -1.65 -8.03
N VAL A 39 -0.64 -1.40 -7.38
CA VAL A 39 -0.06 -0.04 -7.29
C VAL A 39 0.46 0.43 -8.65
N ARG A 40 1.12 -0.46 -9.40
CA ARG A 40 1.74 -0.18 -10.70
C ARG A 40 0.69 0.14 -11.77
N LYS A 41 -0.50 -0.47 -11.70
CA LYS A 41 -1.64 -0.10 -12.57
C LYS A 41 -2.10 1.34 -12.39
N HIS A 42 -1.78 1.96 -11.25
CA HIS A 42 -2.13 3.35 -10.95
C HIS A 42 -0.91 4.29 -11.04
N MET A 43 0.19 3.85 -11.66
CA MET A 43 1.32 4.70 -12.02
C MET A 43 0.90 5.68 -13.11
N GLY A 44 0.98 6.98 -12.81
CA GLY A 44 0.53 8.08 -13.67
C GLY A 44 -0.35 9.10 -12.95
N TYR A 45 -0.92 8.73 -11.80
CA TYR A 45 -1.70 9.63 -10.93
C TYR A 45 -0.82 10.28 -9.87
N GLN A 46 -1.25 11.43 -9.34
CA GLN A 46 -0.58 12.05 -8.18
C GLN A 46 -0.56 11.09 -6.98
N ASN A 47 0.43 11.22 -6.11
CA ASN A 47 0.64 10.30 -4.98
C ASN A 47 -0.61 10.18 -4.08
N TRP A 48 -1.33 11.30 -3.86
CA TRP A 48 -2.59 11.30 -3.10
C TRP A 48 -3.73 10.59 -3.84
N ASP A 49 -3.92 10.89 -5.13
CA ASP A 49 -4.92 10.21 -5.97
C ASP A 49 -4.69 8.70 -6.03
N ARG A 50 -3.42 8.27 -6.01
CA ARG A 50 -3.05 6.86 -5.99
C ARG A 50 -3.50 6.17 -4.69
N ASN A 51 -3.27 6.79 -3.54
CA ASN A 51 -3.78 6.29 -2.26
C ASN A 51 -5.31 6.19 -2.26
N GLN A 52 -5.99 7.20 -2.81
CA GLN A 52 -7.44 7.19 -2.93
C GLN A 52 -7.95 6.11 -3.90
N ALA A 53 -7.28 5.88 -5.02
CA ALA A 53 -7.65 4.84 -5.98
C ALA A 53 -7.47 3.45 -5.37
N ILE A 54 -6.36 3.21 -4.67
CA ILE A 54 -6.11 1.95 -3.95
C ILE A 54 -7.15 1.76 -2.84
N SER A 55 -7.49 2.83 -2.09
CA SER A 55 -8.49 2.73 -1.02
C SER A 55 -9.90 2.42 -1.53
N LYS A 56 -10.18 2.73 -2.80
CA LYS A 56 -11.45 2.43 -3.49
C LYS A 56 -11.52 1.02 -4.06
N LEU A 57 -10.41 0.27 -4.10
CA LEU A 57 -10.45 -1.13 -4.53
C LEU A 57 -11.32 -1.93 -3.56
N GLU A 58 -12.29 -2.68 -4.08
CA GLU A 58 -13.25 -3.44 -3.28
C GLU A 58 -12.55 -4.42 -2.34
N ARG A 59 -11.47 -5.07 -2.82
CA ARG A 59 -10.60 -5.93 -2.01
C ARG A 59 -10.00 -5.19 -0.81
N PHE A 60 -9.49 -3.98 -1.04
CA PHE A 60 -8.88 -3.15 0.01
C PHE A 60 -9.93 -2.69 1.02
N ALA A 61 -11.06 -2.20 0.54
CA ALA A 61 -12.17 -1.74 1.37
C ALA A 61 -12.70 -2.87 2.28
N MET A 62 -12.74 -4.11 1.78
CA MET A 62 -13.08 -5.29 2.58
C MET A 62 -12.03 -5.61 3.63
N LEU A 63 -10.73 -5.66 3.26
CA LEU A 63 -9.64 -5.90 4.20
C LEU A 63 -9.59 -4.84 5.32
N TRP A 64 -9.77 -3.57 4.95
CA TRP A 64 -9.82 -2.48 5.91
C TRP A 64 -11.04 -2.61 6.84
N LYS A 65 -12.20 -3.00 6.33
CA LYS A 65 -13.39 -3.24 7.15
C LYS A 65 -13.23 -4.45 8.05
N GLU A 66 -12.62 -5.53 7.57
CA GLU A 66 -12.36 -6.71 8.39
C GLU A 66 -11.39 -6.38 9.54
N LYS A 67 -10.40 -5.53 9.27
CA LYS A 67 -9.40 -5.14 10.27
C LYS A 67 -9.86 -4.05 11.24
N TYR A 68 -10.43 -2.97 10.71
CA TYR A 68 -10.78 -1.76 11.47
C TYR A 68 -12.29 -1.62 11.74
N GLY A 69 -13.12 -2.52 11.21
CA GLY A 69 -14.58 -2.49 11.37
C GLY A 69 -15.30 -1.41 10.55
N GLN A 70 -14.58 -0.57 9.81
CA GLN A 70 -15.12 0.55 9.05
C GLN A 70 -14.58 0.57 7.62
N TYR A 71 -15.24 1.25 6.70
CA TYR A 71 -14.65 1.50 5.37
C TYR A 71 -13.60 2.61 5.45
N PRO A 72 -12.55 2.56 4.60
CA PRO A 72 -11.54 3.62 4.55
C PRO A 72 -12.22 4.93 4.14
N LYS A 73 -12.05 5.96 4.98
CA LYS A 73 -12.57 7.31 4.72
C LYS A 73 -11.47 8.20 4.17
N THR A 74 -11.84 9.35 3.66
CA THR A 74 -10.88 10.37 3.19
C THR A 74 -9.84 10.71 4.25
N LYS A 75 -10.24 10.76 5.54
CA LYS A 75 -9.31 11.01 6.64
C LYS A 75 -8.24 9.92 6.78
N ASP A 76 -8.61 8.65 6.60
CA ASP A 76 -7.65 7.54 6.65
C ASP A 76 -6.65 7.62 5.47
N VAL A 77 -7.12 8.07 4.30
CA VAL A 77 -6.28 8.33 3.12
C VAL A 77 -5.31 9.49 3.35
N ASP A 78 -5.75 10.55 4.01
CA ASP A 78 -4.90 11.69 4.39
C ASP A 78 -3.84 11.27 5.42
N GLU A 79 -4.19 10.45 6.40
CA GLU A 79 -3.23 9.88 7.37
C GLU A 79 -2.21 8.97 6.68
N LEU A 80 -2.66 8.10 5.77
CA LEU A 80 -1.77 7.28 4.93
C LEU A 80 -0.81 8.13 4.09
N TYR A 81 -1.31 9.25 3.55
CA TYR A 81 -0.50 10.17 2.76
C TYR A 81 0.52 10.93 3.62
N ALA A 82 0.14 11.35 4.83
CA ALA A 82 1.04 11.99 5.79
C ALA A 82 2.16 11.06 6.26
N ASP A 83 1.89 9.75 6.37
CA ASP A 83 2.91 8.73 6.62
C ASP A 83 3.77 8.44 5.37
N PHE A 84 3.21 8.66 4.17
CA PHE A 84 3.86 8.40 2.88
C PHE A 84 4.90 9.44 2.49
N GLU A 85 4.60 10.72 2.65
CA GLU A 85 5.52 11.81 2.34
C GLU A 85 6.92 11.65 2.99
N PRO A 86 7.06 11.43 4.32
CA PRO A 86 8.37 11.26 4.95
C PRO A 86 9.07 9.96 4.51
N ALA A 87 8.32 8.88 4.27
CA ALA A 87 8.88 7.62 3.81
C ALA A 87 9.39 7.72 2.35
N LEU A 88 8.69 8.45 1.48
CA LEU A 88 9.12 8.76 0.13
C LEU A 88 10.39 9.64 0.12
N LEU A 89 10.46 10.65 0.98
CA LEU A 89 11.65 11.50 1.13
C LEU A 89 12.86 10.70 1.64
N SER A 90 12.63 9.75 2.56
CA SER A 90 13.68 8.87 3.09
C SER A 90 14.33 8.03 2.00
N ILE A 91 13.56 7.44 1.08
CA ILE A 91 14.12 6.67 -0.04
C ILE A 91 14.78 7.58 -1.09
N SER A 92 14.23 8.78 -1.33
CA SER A 92 14.75 9.69 -2.34
C SER A 92 16.04 10.39 -1.92
N SER A 93 16.29 10.56 -0.61
CA SER A 93 17.52 11.21 -0.11
C SER A 93 18.70 10.25 0.07
N LYS A 94 18.51 8.94 -0.10
CA LYS A 94 19.63 8.00 -0.08
C LYS A 94 20.47 8.23 -1.35
N PRO A 95 21.74 8.63 -1.24
CA PRO A 95 22.60 8.76 -2.41
C PRO A 95 22.74 7.37 -3.04
N SER A 96 22.37 7.26 -4.31
CA SER A 96 22.74 6.14 -5.16
C SER A 96 24.26 6.04 -5.13
N VAL A 97 24.78 5.03 -4.41
CA VAL A 97 26.20 4.70 -4.35
C VAL A 97 26.64 4.09 -5.68
#